data_AF-A0A316NQK2-F1
#
_entry.id   AF-A0A316NQK2-F1
#
_cell.length_a   1.000
_cell.length_b   1.000
_cell.length_c   1.000
_cell.angle_alpha   90.00
_cell.angle_beta   90.00
_cell.angle_gamma   90.00
#
_symmetry.space_group_name_H-M   'P 1'
#
loop_
_entity.id
_entity.type
_entity.pdbx_description
1 polymer ?
#
loop_
_entity_poly.entity_id
_entity_poly.type
_entity_poly.pdbx_seq_one_letter_code
_entity_poly.pdbx_strand_id
1 'polypeptide(L)'
;MAEKKGPAYPGEARPGVGEDTKPVNREHERLLEWFRTVRFKRTLIGGINEVQLWKKLAELNEIYEAALRAERARYDALIEAFARSAGMSVTKYKGELAQADAKYSELSRRFAEYLVRVERGDGYGK
;
A
#
# COMPACT_ATOMS: atom_id res chain seq x y z
N MET A 1 4.79 -36.04 -21.13
CA MET A 1 5.39 -36.17 -19.79
C MET A 1 5.88 -34.79 -19.40
N ALA A 2 5.21 -34.09 -18.47
CA ALA A 2 5.62 -32.75 -18.05
C ALA A 2 6.75 -32.87 -17.02
N GLU A 3 7.94 -32.39 -17.37
CA GLU A 3 9.11 -32.38 -16.49
C GLU A 3 8.90 -31.32 -15.39
N LYS A 4 8.66 -31.77 -14.16
CA LYS A 4 8.54 -30.88 -13.00
C LYS A 4 9.94 -30.40 -12.61
N LYS A 5 10.23 -29.13 -12.89
CA LYS A 5 11.44 -28.43 -12.41
C LYS A 5 11.42 -28.41 -10.87
N GLY A 6 12.40 -29.05 -10.25
CA GLY A 6 12.55 -29.11 -8.79
C GLY A 6 12.85 -27.76 -8.15
N PRO A 7 12.83 -27.65 -6.80
CA PRO A 7 13.08 -26.40 -6.11
C PRO A 7 14.54 -25.95 -6.32
N ALA A 8 14.72 -24.69 -6.71
CA ALA A 8 16.05 -24.09 -6.90
C ALA A 8 16.81 -24.01 -5.56
N TYR A 9 18.05 -24.51 -5.55
CA TYR A 9 18.93 -24.49 -4.39
C TYR A 9 19.69 -23.14 -4.26
N PRO A 10 20.11 -22.75 -3.06
CA PRO A 10 20.72 -21.45 -2.82
C PRO A 10 22.14 -21.41 -3.41
N GLY A 11 22.28 -20.74 -4.54
CA GLY A 11 23.52 -20.64 -5.31
C GLY A 11 23.29 -20.31 -6.79
N GLU A 12 22.07 -20.57 -7.30
CA GLU A 12 21.67 -20.05 -8.60
C GLU A 12 21.49 -18.53 -8.50
N ALA A 13 22.40 -17.79 -9.16
CA ALA A 13 22.26 -16.36 -9.34
C ALA A 13 20.90 -16.08 -9.99
N ARG A 14 19.98 -15.50 -9.21
CA ARG A 14 18.67 -15.10 -9.72
C ARG A 14 18.89 -14.06 -10.83
N PRO A 15 18.40 -14.28 -12.05
CA PRO A 15 18.39 -13.23 -13.05
C PRO A 15 17.51 -12.09 -12.50
N GLY A 16 18.12 -10.93 -12.21
CA GLY A 16 17.41 -9.74 -11.75
C GLY A 16 18.03 -8.98 -10.58
N VAL A 17 19.00 -9.55 -9.85
CA VAL A 17 19.72 -8.79 -8.80
C VAL A 17 20.97 -8.16 -9.42
N GLY A 18 20.83 -6.96 -9.99
CA GLY A 18 22.01 -6.17 -10.36
C GLY A 18 21.79 -5.06 -11.40
N GLU A 19 21.06 -5.32 -12.49
CA GLU A 19 21.03 -4.40 -13.63
C GLU A 19 19.67 -3.74 -13.92
N ASP A 20 18.54 -4.39 -13.60
CA ASP A 20 17.19 -3.87 -13.92
C ASP A 20 16.40 -3.30 -12.73
N THR A 21 16.97 -3.30 -11.51
CA THR A 21 16.26 -2.80 -10.32
C THR A 21 16.28 -1.26 -10.30
N LYS A 22 15.14 -0.64 -10.65
CA LYS A 22 14.99 0.82 -10.52
C LYS A 22 14.89 1.21 -9.04
N PRO A 23 15.66 2.19 -8.56
CA PRO A 23 15.57 2.66 -7.19
C PRO A 23 14.19 3.28 -6.95
N VAL A 24 13.55 2.85 -5.87
CA VAL A 24 12.20 3.30 -5.49
C VAL A 24 12.26 4.51 -4.57
N ASN A 25 13.34 4.64 -3.82
CA ASN A 25 13.61 5.75 -2.90
C ASN A 25 15.15 5.94 -2.76
N ARG A 26 15.55 7.02 -2.09
CA ARG A 26 16.96 7.39 -1.87
C ARG A 26 17.76 6.31 -1.12
N GLU A 27 17.15 5.64 -0.14
CA GLU A 27 17.83 4.60 0.63
C GLU A 27 18.03 3.32 -0.21
N HIS A 28 17.11 3.03 -1.13
CA HIS A 28 17.27 1.98 -2.13
C HIS A 28 18.38 2.30 -3.13
N GLU A 29 18.51 3.55 -3.56
CA GLU A 29 19.62 4.00 -4.41
C GLU A 29 20.95 3.83 -3.70
N ARG A 30 21.03 4.23 -2.41
CA ARG A 30 22.21 4.03 -1.57
C ARG A 30 22.58 2.56 -1.40
N LEU A 31 21.58 1.67 -1.26
CA LEU A 31 21.81 0.23 -1.20
C LEU A 31 22.38 -0.32 -2.52
N LEU A 32 21.80 0.09 -3.66
CA LEU A 32 22.29 -0.31 -4.98
C LEU A 32 23.71 0.22 -5.26
N GLU A 33 24.00 1.47 -4.88
CA GLU A 33 25.33 2.06 -4.98
C GLU A 33 26.34 1.32 -4.10
N TRP A 34 25.96 0.98 -2.87
CA TRP A 34 26.82 0.20 -1.98
C TRP A 34 27.17 -1.17 -2.58
N PHE A 35 26.18 -1.87 -3.14
CA PHE A 35 26.43 -3.16 -3.83
C PHE A 35 27.38 -3.02 -5.03
N ARG A 36 27.31 -1.92 -5.79
CA ARG A 36 28.19 -1.66 -6.93
C ARG A 36 29.62 -1.33 -6.52
N THR A 37 29.79 -0.65 -5.39
CA THR A 37 31.07 -0.08 -4.96
C THR A 37 31.82 -0.93 -3.94
N VAL A 38 31.14 -1.84 -3.22
CA VAL A 38 31.79 -2.65 -2.19
C VAL A 38 32.89 -3.54 -2.76
N ARG A 39 34.11 -3.42 -2.20
CA ARG A 39 35.25 -4.29 -2.52
C ARG A 39 35.78 -4.97 -1.25
N PHE A 40 36.09 -6.26 -1.32
CA PHE A 40 36.65 -7.00 -0.20
C PHE A 40 38.18 -7.04 -0.27
N LYS A 41 38.85 -6.77 0.86
CA LYS A 41 40.31 -6.87 0.95
C LYS A 41 40.71 -8.34 1.08
N ARG A 42 41.53 -8.80 0.14
CA ARG A 42 42.15 -10.13 0.19
C ARG A 42 43.36 -10.15 1.12
N THR A 43 43.59 -11.28 1.78
CA THR A 43 44.79 -11.57 2.56
C THR A 43 45.85 -12.20 1.66
N LEU A 44 47.14 -12.00 1.98
CA LEU A 44 48.28 -12.42 1.15
C LEU A 44 48.36 -13.94 0.87
N ILE A 45 47.73 -14.77 1.71
CA ILE A 45 47.60 -16.22 1.48
C ILE A 45 46.14 -16.60 1.70
N GLY A 46 45.45 -16.97 0.62
CA GLY A 46 44.29 -17.88 0.65
C GLY A 46 42.94 -17.42 1.22
N GLY A 47 42.67 -16.14 1.48
CA GLY A 47 41.37 -15.75 2.05
C GLY A 47 40.98 -14.27 1.99
N ILE A 48 39.75 -13.97 2.43
CA ILE A 48 39.26 -12.60 2.68
C ILE A 48 39.65 -12.21 4.10
N ASN A 49 39.98 -10.94 4.31
CA ASN A 49 40.18 -10.44 5.67
C ASN A 49 38.84 -10.42 6.44
N GLU A 50 38.67 -11.32 7.40
CA GLU A 50 37.42 -11.51 8.15
C GLU A 50 36.98 -10.26 8.91
N VAL A 51 37.91 -9.53 9.53
CA VAL A 51 37.59 -8.29 10.26
C VAL A 51 36.99 -7.25 9.30
N GLN A 52 37.52 -7.15 8.08
CA GLN A 52 36.99 -6.26 7.05
C GLN A 52 35.65 -6.77 6.47
N LEU A 53 35.47 -8.09 6.37
CA LEU A 53 34.20 -8.70 5.97
C LEU A 53 33.10 -8.37 6.97
N TRP A 54 33.34 -8.58 8.27
CA TRP A 54 32.36 -8.26 9.31
C TRP A 54 31.99 -6.78 9.34
N LYS A 55 32.96 -5.89 9.12
CA LYS A 55 32.69 -4.45 8.99
C LYS A 55 31.77 -4.13 7.82
N LYS A 56 32.00 -4.74 6.66
CA LYS A 56 31.15 -4.56 5.47
C LYS A 56 29.76 -5.17 5.66
N LEU A 57 29.66 -6.28 6.39
CA LEU A 57 28.37 -6.87 6.72
C LEU A 57 27.56 -5.97 7.66
N ALA A 58 28.22 -5.39 8.67
CA ALA A 58 27.58 -4.42 9.57
C ALA A 58 27.11 -3.18 8.80
N GLU A 59 27.95 -2.61 7.93
CA GLU A 59 27.61 -1.48 7.08
C GLU A 59 26.42 -1.79 6.15
N LEU A 60 26.42 -2.95 5.50
CA LEU A 60 25.29 -3.40 4.69
C LEU A 60 24.01 -3.50 5.51
N ASN A 61 24.10 -4.06 6.71
CA ASN A 61 22.93 -4.21 7.58
C ASN A 61 22.33 -2.85 7.95
N GLU A 62 23.17 -1.84 8.23
CA GLU A 62 22.70 -0.48 8.52
C GLU A 62 21.99 0.16 7.32
N ILE A 63 22.56 0.04 6.11
CA ILE A 63 21.93 0.58 4.89
C ILE A 63 20.62 -0.14 4.59
N TYR A 64 20.59 -1.47 4.76
CA TYR A 64 19.40 -2.27 4.56
C TYR A 64 18.27 -1.91 5.54
N GLU A 65 18.59 -1.78 6.83
CA GLU A 65 17.63 -1.35 7.85
C GLU A 65 17.09 0.06 7.58
N ALA A 66 17.93 0.98 7.11
CA ALA A 66 17.48 2.31 6.69
C ALA A 66 16.50 2.24 5.50
N ALA A 67 16.82 1.47 4.47
CA ALA A 67 15.95 1.26 3.33
C ALA A 67 14.61 0.61 3.72
N LEU A 68 14.65 -0.37 4.61
CA LEU A 68 13.45 -1.04 5.12
C LEU A 68 12.55 -0.09 5.93
N ARG A 69 13.15 0.76 6.78
CA ARG A 69 12.40 1.79 7.53
C ARG A 69 11.75 2.81 6.62
N ALA A 70 12.47 3.28 5.60
CA ALA A 70 11.92 4.22 4.63
C ALA A 70 10.73 3.61 3.86
N GLU A 71 10.84 2.35 3.47
CA GLU A 71 9.76 1.66 2.75
C GLU A 71 8.53 1.43 3.65
N ARG A 72 8.73 1.06 4.92
CA ARG A 72 7.64 0.95 5.91
C ARG A 72 6.90 2.28 6.06
N ALA A 73 7.62 3.38 6.29
CA ALA A 73 7.02 4.69 6.42
C ALA A 73 6.22 5.11 5.17
N ARG A 74 6.71 4.76 3.97
CA ARG A 74 6.00 4.99 2.72
C ARG A 74 4.69 4.21 2.64
N TYR A 75 4.71 2.92 2.97
CA TYR A 75 3.51 2.09 2.95
C TYR A 75 2.51 2.51 4.02
N ASP A 76 2.96 2.85 5.22
CA ASP A 76 2.09 3.36 6.29
C ASP A 76 1.35 4.63 5.83
N ALA A 77 2.07 5.59 5.23
CA ALA A 77 1.47 6.80 4.67
C ALA A 77 0.43 6.51 3.56
N LEU A 78 0.71 5.53 2.70
CA LEU A 78 -0.22 5.11 1.63
C LEU A 78 -1.48 4.45 2.20
N ILE A 79 -1.33 3.55 3.18
CA ILE A 79 -2.44 2.88 3.86
C ILE A 79 -3.31 3.91 4.55
N GLU A 80 -2.73 4.86 5.26
CA GLU A 80 -3.48 5.93 5.91
C GLU A 80 -4.22 6.82 4.91
N ALA A 81 -3.56 7.20 3.80
CA ALA A 81 -4.20 8.01 2.77
C ALA A 81 -5.40 7.29 2.14
N PHE A 82 -5.26 5.99 1.90
CA PHE A 82 -6.34 5.16 1.39
C PHE A 82 -7.47 4.99 2.41
N ALA A 83 -7.15 4.73 3.69
CA ALA A 83 -8.14 4.64 4.75
C ALA A 83 -8.93 5.95 4.91
N ARG A 84 -8.24 7.10 4.83
CA ARG A 84 -8.88 8.42 4.84
C ARG A 84 -9.82 8.62 3.65
N SER A 85 -9.38 8.29 2.44
CA SER A 85 -10.20 8.47 1.24
C SER A 85 -11.43 7.56 1.23
N ALA A 86 -11.27 6.30 1.64
CA ALA A 86 -12.37 5.36 1.80
C ALA A 86 -13.33 5.81 2.93
N GLY A 87 -12.82 6.33 4.03
CA GLY A 87 -13.65 6.91 5.09
C GLY A 87 -14.50 8.07 4.59
N MET A 88 -13.91 9.00 3.84
CA MET A 88 -14.62 10.14 3.26
C MET A 88 -15.73 9.70 2.29
N SER A 89 -15.45 8.75 1.40
CA SER A 89 -16.48 8.25 0.47
C SER A 89 -17.64 7.58 1.21
N VAL A 90 -17.36 6.76 2.22
CA VAL A 90 -18.39 6.14 3.07
C VAL A 90 -19.24 7.20 3.77
N THR A 91 -18.63 8.24 4.35
CA THR A 91 -19.41 9.32 5.01
C THR A 91 -20.30 10.08 4.04
N LYS A 92 -19.81 10.35 2.82
CA LYS A 92 -20.58 11.01 1.78
C LYS A 92 -21.81 10.20 1.40
N TYR A 93 -21.64 8.92 1.06
CA TYR A 93 -22.75 8.06 0.66
C TYR A 93 -23.74 7.82 1.78
N LYS A 94 -23.29 7.70 3.04
CA LYS A 94 -24.18 7.64 4.20
C LYS A 94 -25.02 8.92 4.33
N GLY A 95 -24.43 10.09 4.11
CA GLY A 95 -25.15 11.37 4.13
C GLY A 95 -26.17 11.49 2.99
N GLU A 96 -25.82 11.05 1.78
CA GLU A 96 -26.73 11.02 0.64
C GLU A 96 -27.90 10.06 0.89
N LEU A 97 -27.64 8.88 1.46
CA LEU A 97 -28.66 7.91 1.83
C LEU A 97 -29.62 8.48 2.87
N ALA A 98 -29.11 9.09 3.94
CA ALA A 98 -29.93 9.71 4.98
C ALA A 98 -30.82 10.85 4.42
N GLN A 99 -30.30 11.63 3.48
CA GLN A 99 -31.08 12.68 2.80
C GLN A 99 -32.18 12.09 1.91
N ALA A 100 -31.90 11.00 1.21
CA ALA A 100 -32.89 10.31 0.39
C ALA A 100 -34.01 9.73 1.28
N ASP A 101 -33.65 9.09 2.39
CA ASP A 101 -34.61 8.55 3.37
C ASP A 101 -35.51 9.65 3.95
N ALA A 102 -34.93 10.80 4.32
CA ALA A 102 -35.69 11.95 4.82
C ALA A 102 -36.67 12.49 3.77
N LYS A 103 -36.22 12.62 2.51
CA LYS A 103 -37.08 13.08 1.40
C LYS A 103 -38.23 12.11 1.15
N TYR A 104 -37.95 10.81 1.17
CA TYR A 104 -38.97 9.78 0.96
C TYR A 104 -39.99 9.76 2.10
N SER A 105 -39.54 9.89 3.34
CA SER A 105 -40.41 9.98 4.52
C SER A 105 -41.34 11.19 4.44
N GLU A 106 -40.82 12.36 4.09
CA GLU A 106 -41.62 13.58 3.92
C GLU A 106 -42.63 13.44 2.76
N LEU A 107 -42.23 12.85 1.63
CA LEU A 107 -43.13 12.60 0.51
C LEU A 107 -44.26 11.63 0.89
N SER A 108 -43.92 10.54 1.58
CA SER A 108 -44.89 9.55 2.07
C SER A 108 -45.87 10.19 3.05
N ARG A 109 -45.39 11.02 3.97
CA ARG A 109 -46.23 11.79 4.89
C ARG A 109 -47.20 12.69 4.15
N ARG A 110 -46.73 13.50 3.19
CA ARG A 110 -47.59 14.40 2.39
C ARG A 110 -48.64 13.63 1.60
N PHE A 111 -48.26 12.48 1.05
CA PHE A 111 -49.20 11.62 0.33
C PHE A 111 -50.28 11.06 1.27
N ALA A 112 -49.91 10.62 2.47
CA ALA A 112 -50.87 10.19 3.49
C ALA A 112 -51.82 11.34 3.91
N GLU A 113 -51.29 12.54 4.14
CA GLU A 113 -52.10 13.74 4.45
C GLU A 113 -53.06 14.08 3.30
N TYR A 114 -52.63 13.93 2.04
CA TYR A 114 -53.48 14.12 0.87
C TYR A 114 -54.63 13.11 0.82
N LEU A 115 -54.35 11.81 0.99
CA LEU A 115 -55.38 10.77 0.98
C LEU A 115 -56.43 11.02 2.06
N VAL A 116 -56.00 11.37 3.28
CA VAL A 116 -56.90 11.70 4.38
C VAL A 116 -57.78 12.92 4.06
N ARG A 117 -57.24 13.94 3.38
CA ARG A 117 -58.03 15.11 2.95
C ARG A 117 -59.06 14.75 1.89
N VAL A 118 -58.69 13.89 0.93
CA VAL A 118 -59.62 13.40 -0.10
C VAL A 118 -60.75 12.60 0.52
N GLU A 119 -60.46 11.72 1.50
CA GLU A 119 -61.47 10.95 2.21
C GLU A 119 -62.45 11.81 3.01
N ARG A 120 -62.01 12.96 3.55
CA ARG A 120 -62.88 13.92 4.26
C ARG A 120 -63.78 14.75 3.35
N GLY A 121 -63.62 14.66 2.03
CA GLY A 121 -64.42 15.43 1.06
C GLY A 121 -63.94 16.86 0.85
N ASP A 122 -62.77 17.24 1.38
CA ASP A 122 -62.18 18.59 1.27
C ASP A 122 -61.39 18.78 -0.05
N GLY A 123 -61.83 18.13 -1.14
CA GLY A 123 -61.17 18.18 -2.45
C GLY A 123 -61.73 19.30 -3.34
N TYR A 124 -60.83 20.13 -3.91
CA TYR A 124 -61.07 21.30 -4.77
C TYR A 124 -62.50 21.41 -5.36
N GLY A 125 -63.29 22.32 -4.77
CA GLY A 125 -64.36 22.98 -5.52
C GLY A 125 -63.75 23.74 -6.70
N LYS A 126 -64.35 23.58 -7.88
CA LYS A 126 -64.10 24.46 -9.03
C LYS A 126 -64.44 25.91 -8.70
#